data_AF-A0A930TA70-F1
#
_entry.id   AF-A0A930TA70-F1
#
_cell.length_a   1.000
_cell.length_b   1.000
_cell.length_c   1.000
_cell.angle_alpha   90.00
_cell.angle_beta   90.00
_cell.angle_gamma   90.00
#
_symmetry.space_group_name_H-M   'P 1'
#
loop_
_entity.id
_entity.type
_entity.pdbx_description
1 polymer ?
#
loop_
_entity_poly.entity_id
_entity_poly.type
_entity_poly.pdbx_seq_one_letter_code
_entity_poly.pdbx_strand_id
1 'polypeptide(L)'
;MKNYPLILWSFTILFVLRVIGQILVAFFNVSFLPPMPHWYSGLLPYPILLPTQILIIILQLKINYDFSRNKGFFVKPRRKLGVFIQWFSYSYAGIMAVRYIITMYLYPERRWFGEGTIPIIFHFVLAGYLFTLAKYYVCVEDV
;
A
#
# COMPACT_ATOMS: atom_id res chain seq x y z
N MET A 1 24.64 -2.62 -3.73
CA MET A 1 23.43 -1.77 -3.58
C MET A 1 22.26 -2.69 -3.26
N LYS A 2 21.58 -2.48 -2.13
CA LYS A 2 20.48 -3.36 -1.66
C LYS A 2 19.39 -3.49 -2.74
N ASN A 3 18.69 -4.63 -2.77
CA ASN A 3 17.62 -4.97 -3.74
C ASN A 3 16.34 -4.12 -3.59
N TYR A 4 16.45 -2.80 -3.39
CA TYR A 4 15.32 -1.88 -3.24
C TYR A 4 14.33 -1.94 -4.42
N PRO A 5 14.77 -1.96 -5.70
CA PRO A 5 13.83 -2.03 -6.81
C PRO A 5 12.96 -3.29 -6.74
N LEU A 6 13.56 -4.44 -6.42
CA LEU A 6 12.83 -5.71 -6.28
C LEU A 6 11.75 -5.62 -5.20
N ILE A 7 12.11 -5.10 -4.02
CA ILE A 7 11.16 -4.96 -2.89
C ILE A 7 10.00 -4.01 -3.26
N LEU A 8 10.31 -2.86 -3.87
CA LEU A 8 9.29 -1.90 -4.32
C LEU A 8 8.34 -2.51 -5.35
N TRP A 9 8.88 -3.27 -6.32
CA TRP A 9 8.08 -4.02 -7.28
C TRP A 9 7.19 -5.07 -6.60
N SER A 10 7.71 -5.83 -5.65
CA SER A 10 6.91 -6.81 -4.90
C SER A 10 5.71 -6.18 -4.20
N PHE A 11 5.90 -5.06 -3.49
CA PHE A 11 4.78 -4.36 -2.84
C PHE A 11 3.79 -3.77 -3.86
N THR A 12 4.28 -3.28 -5.01
CA THR A 12 3.43 -2.74 -6.08
C THR A 12 2.58 -3.84 -6.71
N ILE A 13 3.17 -5.00 -6.98
CA ILE A 13 2.44 -6.17 -7.51
C ILE A 13 1.35 -6.60 -6.53
N LEU A 14 1.64 -6.70 -5.24
CA LEU A 14 0.64 -7.01 -4.22
C LEU A 14 -0.51 -6.00 -4.23
N PHE A 15 -0.21 -4.70 -4.30
CA PHE A 15 -1.23 -3.65 -4.36
C PHE A 15 -2.06 -3.72 -5.65
N VAL A 16 -1.44 -3.96 -6.81
CA VAL A 16 -2.13 -4.15 -8.09
C VAL A 16 -3.05 -5.37 -8.04
N LEU A 17 -2.57 -6.51 -7.56
CA LEU A 17 -3.38 -7.73 -7.42
C LEU A 17 -4.61 -7.48 -6.54
N ARG A 18 -4.45 -6.70 -5.47
CA ARG A 18 -5.59 -6.28 -4.65
C ARG A 18 -6.59 -5.46 -5.43
N VAL A 19 -6.14 -4.46 -6.18
CA VAL A 19 -7.05 -3.58 -6.95
C VAL A 19 -7.76 -4.38 -8.04
N ILE A 20 -7.06 -5.31 -8.70
CA ILE A 20 -7.67 -6.25 -9.66
C ILE A 20 -8.73 -7.11 -8.97
N GLY A 21 -8.43 -7.69 -7.80
CA GLY A 21 -9.41 -8.46 -7.03
C GLY A 21 -10.64 -7.64 -6.67
N GLN A 22 -10.46 -6.39 -6.26
CA GLN A 22 -11.55 -5.46 -5.97
C GLN A 22 -12.39 -5.15 -7.22
N ILE A 23 -11.77 -4.93 -8.38
CA ILE A 23 -12.47 -4.72 -9.67
C ILE A 23 -13.26 -5.96 -10.07
N LEU A 24 -12.66 -7.15 -9.98
CA LEU A 24 -13.31 -8.42 -10.30
C LEU A 24 -14.58 -8.63 -9.47
N VAL A 25 -14.50 -8.36 -8.16
CA VAL A 25 -15.67 -8.48 -7.28
C VAL A 25 -16.71 -7.40 -7.58
N ALA A 26 -16.29 -6.15 -7.78
CA ALA A 26 -17.21 -5.03 -7.97
C ALA A 26 -17.97 -5.07 -9.32
N PHE A 27 -17.35 -5.54 -10.39
CA PHE A 27 -17.92 -5.49 -11.74
C PHE A 27 -18.31 -6.84 -12.31
N PHE A 28 -17.69 -7.93 -11.85
CA PHE A 28 -17.90 -9.28 -12.40
C PHE A 28 -18.52 -10.25 -11.38
N ASN A 29 -18.72 -9.82 -10.13
CA ASN A 29 -19.37 -10.59 -9.06
C ASN A 29 -18.83 -12.03 -8.93
N VAL A 30 -17.50 -12.18 -9.02
CA VAL A 30 -16.85 -13.50 -8.99
C VAL A 30 -17.08 -14.20 -7.64
N SER A 31 -17.46 -15.48 -7.66
CA SER A 31 -17.84 -16.23 -6.46
C SER A 31 -16.67 -16.81 -5.66
N PHE A 32 -15.48 -16.88 -6.25
CA PHE A 32 -14.29 -17.43 -5.59
C PHE A 32 -13.53 -16.41 -4.72
N LEU A 33 -13.90 -15.12 -4.79
CA LEU A 33 -13.35 -14.06 -3.93
C LEU A 33 -14.38 -13.61 -2.88
N PRO A 34 -13.93 -13.06 -1.74
CA PRO A 34 -14.83 -12.47 -0.75
C PRO A 34 -15.73 -11.39 -1.37
N PRO A 35 -16.97 -11.19 -0.89
CA PRO A 35 -17.87 -10.18 -1.42
C PRO A 35 -17.38 -8.76 -1.09
N MET A 36 -17.91 -7.77 -1.80
CA MET A 36 -17.45 -6.37 -1.76
C MET A 36 -17.29 -5.74 -0.34
N PRO A 37 -18.13 -6.04 0.67
CA PRO A 37 -17.94 -5.55 2.04
C PRO A 37 -16.57 -5.89 2.65
N HIS A 38 -15.93 -6.97 2.20
CA HIS A 38 -14.58 -7.34 2.67
C HIS A 38 -13.48 -6.49 2.06
N TRP A 39 -13.68 -5.97 0.84
CA TRP A 39 -12.67 -5.23 0.07
C TRP A 39 -12.65 -3.73 0.37
N TYR A 40 -13.65 -3.26 1.11
CA TYR A 40 -13.92 -1.85 1.32
C TYR A 40 -13.86 -1.49 2.80
N SER A 41 -13.25 -0.34 3.12
CA SER A 41 -13.09 0.14 4.49
C SER A 41 -14.30 0.93 5.00
N GLY A 42 -15.23 1.31 4.12
CA GLY A 42 -16.34 2.21 4.46
C GLY A 42 -16.02 3.71 4.28
N LEU A 43 -14.74 4.09 4.14
CA LEU A 43 -14.32 5.49 4.26
C LEU A 43 -14.58 6.37 3.02
N LEU A 44 -14.34 5.86 1.80
CA LEU A 44 -14.46 6.61 0.54
C LEU A 44 -15.27 5.85 -0.51
N PRO A 45 -16.39 6.38 -1.02
CA PRO A 45 -17.25 5.63 -1.93
C PRO A 45 -16.46 5.08 -3.13
N TYR A 46 -16.84 3.89 -3.61
CA TYR A 46 -16.05 3.16 -4.61
C TYR A 46 -15.69 3.97 -5.87
N PRO A 47 -16.58 4.82 -6.42
CA PRO A 47 -16.25 5.68 -7.57
C PRO A 47 -15.10 6.67 -7.33
N ILE A 48 -14.80 7.03 -6.07
CA ILE A 48 -13.66 7.89 -5.70
C ILE A 48 -12.45 7.04 -5.32
N LEU A 49 -12.70 5.94 -4.63
CA LEU A 49 -11.67 5.03 -4.15
C LEU A 49 -10.88 4.40 -5.30
N LEU A 50 -11.56 3.91 -6.35
CA LEU A 50 -10.89 3.24 -7.47
C LEU A 50 -9.94 4.20 -8.23
N PRO A 51 -10.36 5.40 -8.68
CA PRO A 51 -9.44 6.37 -9.27
C PRO A 51 -8.23 6.71 -8.37
N THR A 52 -8.45 6.83 -7.06
CA THR A 52 -7.36 7.08 -6.10
C THR A 52 -6.35 5.93 -6.09
N GLN A 53 -6.82 4.68 -6.10
CA GLN A 53 -5.95 3.50 -6.17
C GLN A 53 -5.16 3.44 -7.49
N ILE A 54 -5.79 3.77 -8.61
CA ILE A 54 -5.13 3.84 -9.91
C ILE A 54 -4.04 4.92 -9.90
N LEU A 55 -4.31 6.10 -9.34
CA LEU A 55 -3.31 7.15 -9.20
C LEU A 55 -2.11 6.71 -8.35
N ILE A 56 -2.35 6.02 -7.24
CA ILE A 56 -1.29 5.42 -6.41
C ILE A 56 -0.47 4.42 -7.22
N ILE A 57 -1.11 3.52 -7.98
CA ILE A 57 -0.42 2.54 -8.84
C ILE A 57 0.46 3.26 -9.86
N ILE A 58 -0.07 4.27 -10.57
CA ILE A 58 0.70 5.03 -11.56
C ILE A 58 1.95 5.65 -10.92
N LEU A 59 1.80 6.25 -9.74
CA LEU A 59 2.92 6.82 -8.99
C LEU A 59 3.95 5.75 -8.60
N GLN A 60 3.50 4.61 -8.06
CA GLN A 60 4.38 3.49 -7.70
C GLN A 60 5.13 2.96 -8.92
N LEU A 61 4.44 2.76 -10.06
CA LEU A 61 5.04 2.32 -11.31
C LEU A 61 6.10 3.30 -11.79
N LYS A 62 5.82 4.61 -11.71
CA LYS A 62 6.78 5.63 -12.11
C LYS A 62 8.02 5.64 -11.21
N ILE A 63 7.84 5.56 -9.89
CA ILE A 63 8.95 5.46 -8.93
C ILE A 63 9.76 4.19 -9.21
N ASN A 64 9.12 3.03 -9.30
CA ASN A 64 9.80 1.76 -9.52
C ASN A 64 10.58 1.76 -10.84
N TYR A 65 10.00 2.31 -11.90
CA TYR A 65 10.66 2.44 -13.20
C TYR A 65 11.93 3.29 -13.11
N ASP A 66 11.86 4.45 -12.45
CA ASP A 66 13.01 5.32 -12.23
C ASP A 66 14.11 4.57 -11.45
N PHE A 67 13.75 3.84 -10.39
CA PHE A 67 14.66 3.01 -9.58
C PHE A 67 15.28 1.84 -10.36
N SER A 68 14.49 1.13 -11.18
CA SER A 68 14.99 0.05 -12.03
C SER A 68 15.99 0.51 -13.06
N ARG A 69 15.92 1.77 -13.51
CA ARG A 69 16.85 2.38 -14.46
C ARG A 69 18.00 3.14 -13.77
N ASN A 70 17.98 3.24 -12.44
CA ASN A 70 18.85 4.14 -11.67
C ASN A 70 18.92 5.57 -12.26
N LYS A 71 17.82 6.02 -12.87
CA LYS A 71 17.76 7.31 -13.57
C LYS A 71 16.35 7.87 -13.44
N GLY A 72 16.25 9.15 -13.11
CA GLY A 72 14.98 9.86 -13.04
C GLY A 72 14.90 10.80 -11.85
N PHE A 73 13.71 11.35 -11.65
CA PHE A 73 13.46 12.32 -10.58
C PHE A 73 13.47 11.67 -9.20
N PHE A 74 12.93 10.44 -9.12
CA PHE A 74 12.73 9.74 -7.85
C PHE A 74 13.96 8.99 -7.33
N VAL A 75 15.01 8.80 -8.13
CA VAL A 75 16.25 8.14 -7.69
C VAL A 75 17.16 9.08 -6.91
N LYS A 76 17.03 10.39 -7.12
CA LYS A 76 17.85 11.40 -6.43
C LYS A 76 17.54 11.39 -4.93
N PRO A 77 18.51 11.08 -4.05
CA PRO A 77 18.30 11.07 -2.61
C PRO A 77 17.87 12.46 -2.10
N ARG A 78 16.96 12.46 -1.13
CA ARG A 78 16.44 13.67 -0.48
C ARG A 78 16.16 13.36 0.98
N ARG A 79 17.14 13.52 1.87
CA ARG A 79 17.05 13.13 3.29
C ARG A 79 15.81 13.69 3.99
N LYS A 80 15.50 14.98 3.81
CA LYS A 80 14.30 15.60 4.42
C LYS A 80 13.01 14.89 4.00
N LEU A 81 12.88 14.59 2.72
CA LEU A 81 11.75 13.83 2.19
C LEU A 81 11.75 12.39 2.70
N GLY A 82 12.92 11.74 2.75
CA GLY A 82 13.08 10.39 3.31
C GLY A 82 12.61 10.30 4.76
N VAL A 83 13.07 11.20 5.63
CA VAL A 83 12.66 11.27 7.05
C VAL A 83 11.15 11.52 7.17
N PHE A 84 10.60 12.44 6.38
CA PHE A 84 9.16 12.69 6.36
C PHE A 84 8.36 11.45 5.96
N ILE A 85 8.71 10.80 4.83
CA ILE A 85 8.03 9.58 4.37
C ILE A 85 8.19 8.46 5.40
N GLN A 86 9.34 8.37 6.08
CA GLN A 86 9.57 7.37 7.12
C GLN A 86 8.60 7.54 8.29
N TRP A 87 8.51 8.74 8.85
CA TRP A 87 7.58 9.04 9.95
C TRP A 87 6.13 8.85 9.53
N PHE A 88 5.78 9.27 8.30
CA PHE A 88 4.46 9.03 7.74
C PHE A 88 4.17 7.53 7.64
N SER A 89 5.11 6.71 7.16
CA SER A 89 4.94 5.26 7.04
C SER A 89 4.69 4.58 8.38
N TYR A 90 5.40 4.99 9.44
CA TYR A 90 5.20 4.47 10.79
C TYR A 90 3.84 4.88 11.36
N SER A 91 3.48 6.15 11.23
CA SER A 91 2.20 6.66 11.72
C SER A 91 1.04 5.97 11.03
N TYR A 92 1.14 5.81 9.70
CA TYR A 92 0.14 5.14 8.88
C TYR A 92 -0.02 3.66 9.26
N ALA A 93 1.09 2.92 9.39
CA ALA A 93 1.07 1.53 9.86
C ALA A 93 0.50 1.41 11.28
N GLY A 94 0.87 2.33 12.19
CA GLY A 94 0.37 2.38 13.56
C GLY A 94 -1.15 2.58 13.62
N ILE A 95 -1.69 3.51 12.82
CA ILE A 95 -3.15 3.72 12.71
C ILE A 95 -3.83 2.45 12.19
N MET A 96 -3.25 1.74 11.22
CA MET A 96 -3.81 0.48 10.74
C MET A 96 -3.77 -0.63 11.79
N ALA A 97 -2.70 -0.69 12.60
CA ALA A 97 -2.61 -1.63 13.73
C ALA A 97 -3.68 -1.35 14.78
N VAL A 98 -3.84 -0.08 15.18
CA VAL A 98 -4.89 0.34 16.11
C VAL A 98 -6.28 0.02 15.55
N ARG A 99 -6.52 0.34 14.27
CA ARG A 99 -7.78 0.01 13.58
C ARG A 99 -8.06 -1.48 13.60
N TYR A 100 -7.04 -2.32 13.38
CA TYR A 100 -7.17 -3.76 13.48
C TYR A 100 -7.56 -4.19 14.90
N ILE A 101 -6.81 -3.75 15.92
CA ILE A 101 -7.06 -4.09 17.33
C ILE A 101 -8.49 -3.71 17.73
N ILE A 102 -8.93 -2.48 17.42
CA ILE A 102 -10.29 -2.01 17.72
C ILE A 102 -11.33 -2.86 16.98
N THR A 103 -11.12 -3.13 15.69
CA THR A 103 -12.05 -4.00 14.92
C THR A 103 -12.15 -5.39 15.54
N MET A 104 -11.04 -5.99 15.95
CA MET A 104 -11.02 -7.34 16.54
C MET A 104 -11.54 -7.40 17.98
N TYR A 105 -11.57 -6.26 18.67
CA TYR A 105 -12.18 -6.12 19.98
C TYR A 105 -13.71 -5.98 19.88
N LEU A 106 -14.19 -5.15 18.95
CA LEU A 106 -15.62 -4.89 18.75
C LEU A 106 -16.33 -5.98 17.95
N TYR A 107 -15.64 -6.58 16.99
CA TYR A 107 -16.17 -7.57 16.05
C TYR A 107 -15.21 -8.77 15.91
N PRO A 108 -15.06 -9.61 16.96
CA PRO A 108 -14.14 -10.74 16.94
C PRO A 108 -14.41 -11.76 15.83
N GLU A 109 -15.65 -11.84 15.36
CA GLU A 109 -16.08 -12.68 14.24
C GLU A 109 -15.45 -12.26 12.90
N ARG A 110 -14.95 -11.01 12.80
CA ARG A 110 -14.31 -10.50 11.57
C ARG A 110 -12.83 -10.85 11.43
N ARG A 111 -12.29 -11.67 12.34
CA ARG A 111 -10.86 -12.05 12.37
C ARG A 111 -10.40 -12.67 11.05
N TRP A 112 -9.17 -12.34 10.68
CA TRP A 112 -8.41 -12.84 9.52
C TRP A 112 -8.96 -12.46 8.14
N PHE A 113 -10.20 -12.86 7.83
CA PHE A 113 -10.82 -12.70 6.51
C PHE A 113 -12.20 -12.05 6.56
N GLY A 114 -12.64 -11.59 7.74
CA GLY A 114 -13.91 -10.88 7.87
C GLY A 114 -13.92 -9.49 7.24
N GLU A 115 -15.08 -8.85 7.29
CA GLU A 115 -15.33 -7.57 6.63
C GLU A 115 -14.32 -6.49 7.03
N GLY A 116 -13.81 -5.76 6.04
CA GLY A 116 -12.88 -4.66 6.25
C GLY A 116 -11.43 -5.05 6.62
N THR A 117 -11.12 -6.34 6.78
CA THR A 117 -9.76 -6.81 7.13
C THR A 117 -8.80 -6.77 5.94
N ILE A 118 -9.27 -7.08 4.73
CA ILE A 118 -8.44 -7.04 3.50
C ILE A 118 -7.80 -5.66 3.31
N PRO A 119 -8.54 -4.52 3.35
CA PRO A 119 -7.96 -3.19 3.29
C PRO A 119 -6.82 -2.97 4.29
N ILE A 120 -6.96 -3.42 5.54
CA ILE A 120 -5.96 -3.20 6.59
C ILE A 120 -4.63 -3.85 6.19
N ILE A 121 -4.66 -5.10 5.73
CA ILE A 121 -3.46 -5.82 5.28
C ILE A 121 -2.78 -5.06 4.13
N PHE A 122 -3.56 -4.60 3.14
CA PHE A 122 -2.98 -3.87 2.00
C PHE A 122 -2.54 -2.45 2.33
N HIS A 123 -3.06 -1.83 3.40
CA HIS A 123 -2.49 -0.60 3.94
C HIS A 123 -1.11 -0.85 4.57
N PHE A 124 -0.86 -2.01 5.18
CA PHE A 124 0.50 -2.40 5.59
C PHE A 124 1.43 -2.65 4.40
N VAL A 125 0.94 -3.24 3.30
CA VAL A 125 1.69 -3.37 2.04
C VAL A 125 2.11 -1.98 1.52
N LEU A 126 1.19 -1.01 1.51
CA LEU A 126 1.47 0.36 1.11
C LEU A 126 2.43 1.06 2.09
N ALA A 127 2.28 0.85 3.40
CA ALA A 127 3.19 1.36 4.41
C ALA A 127 4.62 0.79 4.22
N GLY A 128 4.74 -0.50 3.93
CA GLY A 128 6.01 -1.18 3.63
C GLY A 128 6.71 -0.63 2.39
N TYR A 129 5.93 -0.32 1.35
CA TYR A 129 6.43 0.38 0.16
C TYR A 129 7.04 1.75 0.54
N LEU A 130 6.28 2.58 1.28
CA LEU A 130 6.73 3.91 1.69
C LEU A 130 7.96 3.84 2.60
N PHE A 131 7.99 2.89 3.53
CA PHE A 131 9.13 2.66 4.42
C PHE A 131 10.40 2.28 3.63
N THR A 132 10.26 1.42 2.63
CA THR A 132 11.36 0.99 1.76
C THR A 132 11.90 2.17 0.94
N LEU A 133 11.01 2.99 0.37
CA LEU A 133 11.38 4.22 -0.34
C LEU A 133 12.09 5.22 0.58
N ALA A 134 11.56 5.42 1.80
CA ALA A 134 12.15 6.30 2.79
C ALA A 134 13.56 5.85 3.21
N LYS A 135 13.75 4.55 3.45
CA LYS A 135 15.06 3.98 3.80
C LYS A 135 16.11 4.21 2.71
N TYR A 136 15.72 4.12 1.44
CA TYR A 136 16.60 4.48 0.35
C TYR A 136 17.01 5.97 0.42
N TYR A 137 16.05 6.89 0.58
CA TYR A 137 16.35 8.33 0.65
C TYR A 137 17.18 8.75 1.86
N VAL A 138 17.06 8.06 2.99
CA VAL A 138 17.85 8.39 4.19
C VAL A 138 19.26 7.79 4.10
N CYS A 139 19.40 6.52 3.71
CA CYS A 139 20.68 5.82 3.80
C CYS A 139 21.64 6.04 2.62
N VAL A 140 21.15 6.46 1.45
CA VAL A 140 22.02 6.66 0.27
C VAL A 140 22.72 8.02 0.26
N GLU A 141 22.27 8.97 1.09
CA GLU A 141 22.92 10.28 1.25
C GLU A 141 24.10 10.25 2.25
N ASP A 142 24.27 9.16 3.00
CA ASP A 142 25.34 8.98 4.00
C ASP A 142 26.61 8.31 3.42
N VAL A 143 26.72 8.17 2.08
CA VAL A 143 27.87 7.58 1.35
C VAL A 143 28.36 8.57 0.31
#